data_AF-A0A9E1I3T3-F1
#
_entry.id   AF-A0A9E1I3T3-F1
#
_cell.length_a   1.000
_cell.length_b   1.000
_cell.length_c   1.000
_cell.angle_alpha   90.00
_cell.angle_beta   90.00
_cell.angle_gamma   90.00
#
_symmetry.space_group_name_H-M   'P 1'
#
loop_
_entity.id
_entity.type
_entity.pdbx_description
1 polymer ?
#
loop_
_entity_poly.entity_id
_entity_poly.type
_entity_poly.pdbx_seq_one_letter_code
_entity_poly.pdbx_strand_id
1 'polypeptide(L)'
;MLKKIMVSAFVVAQVMNMYIAASAATTHTVVSGDTMWKIAVKHEIGISEIISANSHIENPHLIYPGQVLNIPTLNQDILDFESTVVRLVNEIRVENGLKPLAEDWELSRVARYKSQDMKDNNYFSHTSPVYGTPFQMMKNFGIKYKSAGENIARGQTTPERVVNAWMNSSGHRANILNSSYTKIGVGYVKSGHYWTQMFIG
;
A
#
# COMPACT_ATOMS: atom_id res chain seq x y z
N MET A 1 -59.98 -29.74 -37.33
CA MET A 1 -59.94 -28.66 -36.32
C MET A 1 -58.99 -29.08 -35.21
N LEU A 2 -57.95 -28.29 -34.91
CA LEU A 2 -57.10 -28.25 -33.68
C LEU A 2 -55.77 -27.57 -34.08
N LYS A 3 -55.69 -26.24 -33.90
CA LYS A 3 -55.02 -25.49 -32.81
C LYS A 3 -53.54 -25.19 -33.12
N LYS A 4 -53.31 -23.92 -33.53
CA LYS A 4 -52.03 -23.22 -33.46
C LYS A 4 -51.57 -23.19 -32.00
N ILE A 5 -50.32 -23.51 -31.71
CA ILE A 5 -49.65 -23.09 -30.47
C ILE A 5 -48.26 -22.58 -30.83
N MET A 6 -48.05 -21.31 -30.46
CA MET A 6 -46.83 -20.53 -30.56
C MET A 6 -45.76 -21.14 -29.66
N VAL A 7 -44.53 -21.30 -30.17
CA VAL A 7 -43.36 -21.50 -29.30
C VAL A 7 -42.77 -20.12 -29.00
N SER A 8 -43.01 -19.68 -27.78
CA SER A 8 -42.54 -18.43 -27.20
C SER A 8 -41.01 -18.44 -27.07
N ALA A 9 -40.36 -17.38 -27.54
CA ALA A 9 -38.95 -17.12 -27.32
C ALA A 9 -38.68 -16.88 -25.82
N PHE A 10 -37.82 -17.69 -25.22
CA PHE A 10 -37.28 -17.46 -23.89
C PHE A 10 -36.15 -16.42 -23.99
N VAL A 11 -36.43 -15.17 -23.65
CA VAL A 11 -35.41 -14.16 -23.38
C VAL A 11 -34.95 -14.37 -21.94
N VAL A 12 -33.79 -15.00 -21.75
CA VAL A 12 -33.12 -15.03 -20.45
C VAL A 12 -32.46 -13.68 -20.25
N ALA A 13 -33.14 -12.78 -19.53
CA ALA A 13 -32.52 -11.57 -19.00
C ALA A 13 -31.54 -11.99 -17.89
N GLN A 14 -30.24 -11.98 -18.18
CA GLN A 14 -29.22 -12.07 -17.14
C GLN A 14 -29.25 -10.78 -16.31
N VAL A 15 -29.84 -10.87 -15.13
CA VAL A 15 -29.72 -9.83 -14.10
C VAL A 15 -28.28 -9.91 -13.57
N MET A 16 -27.43 -8.97 -13.99
CA MET A 16 -26.12 -8.78 -13.38
C MET A 16 -26.32 -8.34 -11.93
N ASN A 17 -26.12 -9.27 -11.00
CA ASN A 17 -26.10 -8.99 -9.58
C ASN A 17 -24.78 -8.27 -9.27
N MET A 18 -24.79 -6.93 -9.25
CA MET A 18 -23.65 -6.17 -8.74
C MET A 18 -23.59 -6.38 -7.22
N TYR A 19 -22.73 -7.29 -6.77
CA TYR A 19 -22.31 -7.33 -5.38
C TYR A 19 -21.41 -6.13 -5.13
N ILE A 20 -21.97 -5.05 -4.59
CA ILE A 20 -21.16 -4.07 -3.87
C ILE A 20 -20.81 -4.73 -2.54
N ALA A 21 -19.65 -5.35 -2.48
CA ALA A 21 -19.06 -5.70 -1.19
C ALA A 21 -18.73 -4.38 -0.49
N ALA A 22 -19.60 -3.94 0.42
CA ALA A 22 -19.23 -2.94 1.40
C ALA A 22 -18.04 -3.51 2.19
N SER A 23 -16.86 -2.88 2.06
CA SER A 23 -15.73 -3.17 2.94
C SER A 23 -16.23 -3.05 4.38
N ALA A 24 -16.16 -4.14 5.14
CA ALA A 24 -16.55 -4.14 6.54
C ALA A 24 -15.50 -3.33 7.31
N ALA A 25 -15.72 -2.03 7.45
CA ALA A 25 -14.95 -1.19 8.34
C ALA A 25 -15.03 -1.81 9.75
N THR A 26 -13.89 -2.21 10.29
CA THR A 26 -13.81 -2.64 11.69
C THR A 26 -13.81 -1.38 12.55
N THR A 27 -14.26 -1.45 13.80
CA THR A 27 -14.18 -0.30 14.71
C THR A 27 -13.16 -0.58 15.81
N HIS A 28 -12.55 0.48 16.34
CA HIS A 28 -11.71 0.44 17.53
C HIS A 28 -12.26 1.42 18.55
N THR A 29 -12.58 0.93 19.75
CA THR A 29 -12.92 1.80 20.88
C THR A 29 -11.62 2.22 21.56
N VAL A 30 -11.35 3.52 21.59
CA VAL A 30 -10.16 4.11 22.19
C VAL A 30 -10.14 3.78 23.69
N VAL A 31 -8.99 3.35 24.18
CA VAL A 31 -8.75 3.11 25.62
C VAL A 31 -7.65 4.02 26.15
N SER A 32 -7.53 4.11 27.48
CA SER A 32 -6.48 4.91 28.10
C SER A 32 -5.09 4.44 27.65
N GLY A 33 -4.26 5.38 27.19
CA GLY A 33 -2.91 5.10 26.68
C GLY A 33 -2.83 4.84 25.17
N ASP A 34 -3.96 4.78 24.46
CA ASP A 34 -3.97 4.77 23.00
C ASP A 34 -3.46 6.09 22.43
N THR A 35 -2.81 5.98 21.27
CA THR A 35 -2.56 7.09 20.36
C THR A 35 -2.98 6.65 18.97
N MET A 36 -3.25 7.60 18.06
CA MET A 36 -3.59 7.27 16.67
C MET A 36 -2.50 6.38 16.04
N TRP A 37 -1.24 6.60 16.41
CA TRP A 37 -0.11 5.75 16.01
C TRP A 37 -0.21 4.32 16.54
N LYS A 38 -0.47 4.12 17.83
CA LYS A 38 -0.59 2.77 18.41
C LYS A 38 -1.76 2.00 17.81
N ILE A 39 -2.86 2.69 17.54
CA ILE A 39 -4.03 2.10 16.88
C ILE A 39 -3.67 1.72 15.43
N ALA A 40 -3.04 2.61 14.68
CA ALA A 40 -2.54 2.35 13.33
C ALA A 40 -1.61 1.12 13.28
N VAL A 41 -0.68 1.02 14.23
CA VAL A 41 0.22 -0.13 14.38
C VAL A 41 -0.55 -1.42 14.67
N LYS A 42 -1.49 -1.38 15.62
CA LYS A 42 -2.30 -2.54 16.01
C LYS A 42 -3.11 -3.12 14.85
N HIS A 43 -3.56 -2.26 13.94
CA HIS A 43 -4.40 -2.64 12.80
C HIS A 43 -3.63 -2.70 11.47
N GLU A 44 -2.29 -2.62 11.52
CA GLU A 44 -1.41 -2.65 10.34
C GLU A 44 -1.81 -1.69 9.21
N ILE A 45 -2.31 -0.51 9.61
CA ILE A 45 -2.79 0.52 8.70
C ILE A 45 -2.05 1.84 8.93
N GLY A 46 -2.07 2.74 7.95
CA GLY A 46 -1.55 4.08 8.14
C GLY A 46 -2.48 4.95 9.00
N ILE A 47 -1.89 5.90 9.73
CA ILE A 47 -2.63 6.95 10.45
C ILE A 47 -3.51 7.73 9.47
N SER A 48 -3.03 8.05 8.27
CA SER A 48 -3.74 8.88 7.28
C SER A 48 -5.08 8.27 6.87
N GLU A 49 -5.10 6.95 6.71
CA GLU A 49 -6.28 6.18 6.34
C GLU A 49 -7.28 6.18 7.49
N ILE A 50 -6.83 6.00 8.74
CA ILE A 50 -7.70 6.13 9.91
C ILE A 50 -8.27 7.55 10.01
N ILE A 51 -7.45 8.59 9.85
CA ILE A 51 -7.92 9.99 9.91
C ILE A 51 -8.97 10.25 8.83
N SER A 52 -8.71 9.83 7.59
CA SER A 52 -9.64 10.00 6.47
C SER A 52 -10.98 9.30 6.71
N ALA A 53 -10.96 8.09 7.28
CA ALA A 53 -12.18 7.35 7.64
C ALA A 53 -12.94 7.94 8.85
N ASN A 54 -12.32 8.87 9.57
CA ASN A 54 -12.87 9.53 10.75
C ASN A 54 -12.84 11.06 10.62
N SER A 55 -13.28 11.59 9.48
CA SER A 55 -13.32 13.03 9.20
C SER A 55 -14.15 13.85 10.20
N HIS A 56 -14.98 13.21 11.02
CA HIS A 56 -15.71 13.83 12.13
C HIS A 56 -14.82 14.18 13.33
N ILE A 57 -13.56 13.72 13.36
CA ILE A 57 -12.59 14.04 14.42
C ILE A 57 -11.84 15.31 14.02
N GLU A 58 -12.23 16.44 14.63
CA GLU A 58 -11.65 17.76 14.32
C GLU A 58 -10.14 17.82 14.58
N ASN A 59 -9.68 17.22 15.68
CA ASN A 59 -8.28 17.14 16.02
C ASN A 59 -7.81 15.67 16.13
N PRO A 60 -7.23 15.10 15.06
CA PRO A 60 -6.74 13.72 15.07
C PRO A 60 -5.63 13.42 16.09
N HIS A 61 -4.99 14.45 16.67
CA HIS A 61 -3.97 14.28 17.70
C HIS A 61 -4.58 14.13 19.11
N LEU A 62 -5.88 14.39 19.27
CA LEU A 62 -6.61 14.29 20.54
C LEU A 62 -7.76 13.30 20.40
N ILE A 63 -7.53 12.06 20.86
CA ILE A 63 -8.56 11.01 20.99
C ILE A 63 -8.82 10.73 22.46
N TYR A 64 -10.07 10.41 22.80
CA TYR A 64 -10.48 10.20 24.20
C TYR A 64 -10.94 8.75 24.43
N PRO A 65 -10.67 8.16 25.62
CA PRO A 65 -11.21 6.85 25.96
C PRO A 65 -12.74 6.78 25.78
N GLY A 66 -13.22 5.70 25.17
CA GLY A 66 -14.62 5.50 24.80
C GLY A 66 -15.02 6.03 23.43
N GLN A 67 -14.16 6.85 22.78
CA GLN A 67 -14.38 7.26 21.40
C GLN A 67 -14.25 6.07 20.45
N VAL A 68 -15.15 5.95 19.48
CA VAL A 68 -15.14 4.85 18.51
C VAL A 68 -14.54 5.37 17.20
N LEU A 69 -13.45 4.75 16.76
CA LEU A 69 -12.81 5.02 15.48
C LEU A 69 -13.24 3.97 14.45
N ASN A 70 -13.58 4.42 13.25
CA ASN A 70 -13.65 3.58 12.07
C ASN A 70 -12.23 3.20 11.66
N ILE A 71 -11.93 1.91 11.63
CA ILE A 71 -10.68 1.36 11.11
C ILE A 71 -10.99 0.85 9.70
N PRO A 72 -10.60 1.60 8.66
CA PRO A 72 -10.84 1.15 7.31
C PRO A 72 -9.98 -0.09 7.02
N THR A 73 -10.43 -0.94 6.11
CA THR A 73 -9.53 -1.92 5.51
C THR A 73 -8.79 -1.24 4.37
N LEU A 74 -7.49 -1.52 4.22
CA LEU A 74 -6.79 -1.13 3.00
C LEU A 74 -7.49 -1.77 1.79
N ASN A 75 -7.51 -1.04 0.68
CA ASN A 75 -8.11 -1.55 -0.55
C ASN A 75 -7.34 -2.79 -0.98
N GLN A 76 -8.04 -3.92 -1.12
CA GLN A 76 -7.42 -5.21 -1.47
C GLN A 76 -6.62 -5.13 -2.76
N ASP A 77 -7.09 -4.37 -3.76
CA ASP A 77 -6.35 -4.15 -5.01
C ASP A 77 -4.97 -3.52 -4.77
N ILE A 78 -4.85 -2.62 -3.79
CA ILE A 78 -3.58 -1.97 -3.45
C ILE A 78 -2.63 -2.97 -2.79
N LEU A 79 -3.13 -3.77 -1.85
CA LEU A 79 -2.35 -4.83 -1.18
C LEU A 79 -1.88 -5.89 -2.17
N ASP A 80 -2.75 -6.28 -3.11
CA ASP A 80 -2.42 -7.23 -4.17
C ASP A 80 -1.33 -6.68 -5.09
N PHE A 81 -1.37 -5.38 -5.38
CA PHE A 81 -0.34 -4.72 -6.20
C PHE A 81 1.02 -4.70 -5.48
N GLU A 82 1.04 -4.30 -4.21
CA GLU A 82 2.27 -4.22 -3.42
C GLU A 82 2.88 -5.62 -3.19
N SER A 83 2.07 -6.60 -2.80
CA SER A 83 2.52 -7.99 -2.61
C SER A 83 3.00 -8.63 -3.92
N THR A 84 2.37 -8.30 -5.06
CA THR A 84 2.85 -8.73 -6.37
C THR A 84 4.23 -8.14 -6.69
N VAL A 85 4.49 -6.86 -6.38
CA VAL A 85 5.83 -6.28 -6.53
C VAL A 85 6.84 -7.00 -5.66
N VAL A 86 6.53 -7.28 -4.39
CA VAL A 86 7.42 -8.01 -3.47
C VAL A 86 7.75 -9.40 -4.03
N ARG A 87 6.72 -10.14 -4.50
CA ARG A 87 6.89 -11.46 -5.10
C ARG A 87 7.83 -11.43 -6.32
N LEU A 88 7.56 -10.54 -7.29
CA LEU A 88 8.37 -10.42 -8.51
C LEU A 88 9.82 -10.05 -8.19
N VAL A 89 10.04 -9.16 -7.23
CA VAL A 89 11.39 -8.78 -6.76
C VAL A 89 12.10 -9.96 -6.13
N ASN A 90 11.40 -10.78 -5.34
CA ASN A 90 11.98 -11.97 -4.74
C ASN A 90 12.29 -13.07 -5.78
N GLU A 91 11.46 -13.24 -6.82
CA GLU A 91 11.75 -14.12 -7.96
C GLU A 91 13.06 -13.70 -8.64
N ILE A 92 13.19 -12.41 -8.98
CA ILE A 92 14.42 -11.84 -9.56
C ILE A 92 15.63 -12.07 -8.65
N ARG A 93 15.48 -11.86 -7.34
CA ARG A 93 16.58 -12.06 -6.38
C ARG A 93 17.03 -13.51 -6.35
N VAL A 94 16.10 -14.46 -6.32
CA VAL A 94 16.40 -15.90 -6.33
C VAL A 94 17.10 -16.31 -7.63
N GLU A 95 16.65 -15.81 -8.78
CA GLU A 95 17.31 -16.02 -10.09
C GLU A 95 18.75 -15.51 -10.12
N ASN A 96 19.06 -14.49 -9.31
CA ASN A 96 20.39 -13.91 -9.17
C ASN A 96 21.17 -14.47 -7.96
N GLY A 97 20.73 -15.60 -7.38
CA GLY A 97 21.42 -16.29 -6.29
C GLY A 97 21.35 -15.58 -4.93
N LEU A 98 20.42 -14.65 -4.76
CA LEU A 98 20.20 -13.92 -3.51
C LEU A 98 19.04 -14.51 -2.71
N LYS A 99 19.06 -14.28 -1.39
CA LYS A 99 17.95 -14.63 -0.52
C LYS A 99 16.74 -13.70 -0.79
N PRO A 100 15.51 -14.24 -0.73
CA PRO A 100 14.32 -13.40 -0.76
C PRO A 100 14.30 -12.46 0.45
N LEU A 101 13.74 -11.28 0.26
CA LEU A 101 13.51 -10.28 1.29
C LEU A 101 12.20 -10.62 2.01
N ALA A 102 12.20 -10.49 3.33
CA ALA A 102 10.99 -10.55 4.13
C ALA A 102 10.18 -9.27 3.94
N GLU A 103 8.88 -9.39 3.67
CA GLU A 103 8.00 -8.23 3.67
C GLU A 103 7.86 -7.67 5.08
N ASP A 104 8.00 -6.36 5.21
CA ASP A 104 7.90 -5.64 6.49
C ASP A 104 6.78 -4.59 6.38
N TRP A 105 5.68 -4.84 7.10
CA TRP A 105 4.48 -4.01 7.00
C TRP A 105 4.72 -2.57 7.48
N GLU A 106 5.60 -2.35 8.47
CA GLU A 106 5.94 -1.01 8.93
C GLU A 106 6.68 -0.25 7.84
N LEU A 107 7.58 -0.92 7.13
CA LEU A 107 8.29 -0.35 5.99
C LEU A 107 7.34 -0.09 4.81
N SER A 108 6.40 -1.00 4.51
CA SER A 108 5.37 -0.78 3.49
C SER A 108 4.52 0.43 3.83
N ARG A 109 4.14 0.62 5.11
CA ARG A 109 3.45 1.83 5.57
C ARG A 109 4.28 3.10 5.31
N VAL A 110 5.57 3.11 5.60
CA VAL A 110 6.45 4.27 5.30
C VAL A 110 6.53 4.52 3.79
N ALA A 111 6.64 3.46 2.99
CA ALA A 111 6.66 3.56 1.53
C ALA A 111 5.34 4.14 0.98
N ARG A 112 4.18 3.78 1.55
CA ARG A 112 2.88 4.36 1.18
C ARG A 112 2.82 5.84 1.50
N TYR A 113 3.29 6.25 2.70
CA TYR A 113 3.40 7.66 3.05
C TYR A 113 4.28 8.43 2.06
N LYS A 114 5.39 7.84 1.63
CA LYS A 114 6.27 8.45 0.63
C LYS A 114 5.57 8.62 -0.72
N SER A 115 4.86 7.59 -1.20
CA SER A 115 4.08 7.66 -2.44
C SER A 115 2.96 8.70 -2.36
N GLN A 116 2.26 8.77 -1.22
CA GLN A 116 1.20 9.74 -0.98
C GLN A 116 1.75 11.17 -0.90
N ASP A 117 2.89 11.36 -0.24
CA ASP A 117 3.58 12.64 -0.14
C ASP A 117 4.00 13.17 -1.52
N MET A 118 4.59 12.31 -2.37
CA MET A 118 4.90 12.68 -3.76
C MET A 118 3.67 13.14 -4.53
N LYS A 119 2.53 12.46 -4.35
CA LYS A 119 1.25 12.84 -4.95
C LYS A 119 0.77 14.19 -4.42
N ASP A 120 0.65 14.33 -3.11
CA ASP A 120 -0.04 15.48 -2.48
C ASP A 120 0.78 16.77 -2.59
N ASN A 121 2.12 16.66 -2.55
CA ASN A 121 3.03 17.79 -2.70
C ASN A 121 3.54 17.97 -4.14
N ASN A 122 2.95 17.27 -5.12
CA ASN A 122 3.22 17.40 -6.55
C ASN A 122 4.72 17.34 -6.92
N TYR A 123 5.45 16.40 -6.35
CA TYR A 123 6.89 16.25 -6.62
C TYR A 123 7.25 14.79 -6.94
N PHE A 124 8.42 14.59 -7.54
CA PHE A 124 8.97 13.26 -7.80
C PHE A 124 10.48 13.26 -7.56
N SER A 125 10.87 12.93 -6.33
CA SER A 125 12.26 12.96 -5.86
C SER A 125 12.42 12.04 -4.65
N HIS A 126 13.64 11.56 -4.42
CA HIS A 126 13.99 10.83 -3.20
C HIS A 126 13.81 11.72 -1.95
N THR A 127 14.21 13.00 -2.02
CA THR A 127 14.07 13.92 -0.90
C THR A 127 12.66 14.51 -0.85
N SER A 128 11.96 14.24 0.25
CA SER A 128 10.66 14.84 0.57
C SER A 128 10.84 16.26 1.15
N PRO A 129 10.01 17.23 0.75
CA PRO A 129 9.95 18.54 1.41
C PRO A 129 9.37 18.47 2.83
N VAL A 130 8.65 17.40 3.18
CA VAL A 130 8.01 17.19 4.48
C VAL A 130 8.85 16.29 5.38
N TYR A 131 9.35 15.17 4.84
CA TYR A 131 9.98 14.10 5.60
C TYR A 131 11.51 14.03 5.44
N GLY A 132 12.10 14.85 4.55
CA GLY A 132 13.52 14.82 4.25
C GLY A 132 13.92 13.62 3.38
N THR A 133 15.15 13.11 3.55
CA THR A 133 15.63 11.94 2.80
C THR A 133 14.85 10.68 3.18
N PRO A 134 14.81 9.63 2.33
CA PRO A 134 14.13 8.37 2.69
C PRO A 134 14.68 7.76 3.98
N PHE A 135 15.97 7.94 4.23
CA PHE A 135 16.65 7.50 5.45
C PHE A 135 16.18 8.25 6.70
N GLN A 136 16.04 9.58 6.59
CA GLN A 136 15.49 10.37 7.68
C GLN A 136 14.03 10.00 7.93
N MET A 137 13.25 9.81 6.87
CA MET A 137 11.87 9.37 6.95
C MET A 137 11.75 8.03 7.67
N MET A 138 12.47 6.98 7.24
CA MET A 138 12.48 5.69 7.92
C MET A 138 12.84 5.82 9.42
N LYS A 139 13.87 6.58 9.77
CA LYS A 139 14.25 6.83 11.17
C LYS A 139 13.18 7.53 11.97
N ASN A 140 12.54 8.57 11.40
CA ASN A 140 11.47 9.32 12.06
C ASN A 140 10.24 8.46 12.33
N PHE A 141 9.97 7.49 11.46
CA PHE A 141 8.90 6.49 11.64
C PHE A 141 9.32 5.31 12.54
N GLY A 142 10.51 5.36 13.12
CA GLY A 142 11.00 4.34 14.07
C GLY A 142 11.62 3.10 13.43
N ILE A 143 11.79 3.07 12.10
CA ILE A 143 12.42 1.97 11.40
C ILE A 143 13.91 1.95 11.72
N LYS A 144 14.40 0.81 12.22
CA LYS A 144 15.81 0.58 12.54
C LYS A 144 16.45 -0.27 11.46
N TYR A 145 17.63 0.16 11.00
CA TYR A 145 18.37 -0.54 9.95
C TYR A 145 19.87 -0.20 10.02
N LYS A 146 20.69 -1.05 9.40
CA LYS A 146 22.14 -0.82 9.19
C LYS A 146 22.43 -0.39 7.76
N SER A 147 21.71 -0.96 6.81
CA SER A 147 21.71 -0.52 5.41
C SER A 147 20.27 -0.24 4.97
N ALA A 148 20.10 0.69 4.03
CA ALA A 148 18.80 0.98 3.45
C ALA A 148 18.93 1.53 2.03
N GLY A 149 17.85 1.36 1.25
CA GLY A 149 17.74 1.89 -0.11
C GLY A 149 16.30 2.22 -0.47
N GLU A 150 16.12 3.00 -1.53
CA GLU A 150 14.82 3.39 -2.07
C GLU A 150 14.84 3.33 -3.60
N ASN A 151 13.78 2.76 -4.16
CA ASN A 151 13.39 2.93 -5.55
C ASN A 151 12.04 3.65 -5.60
N ILE A 152 11.90 4.66 -6.46
CA ILE A 152 10.63 5.35 -6.72
C ILE A 152 10.26 5.24 -8.20
N ALA A 153 8.96 5.23 -8.50
CA ALA A 153 8.44 5.26 -9.87
C ALA A 153 7.10 5.98 -9.94
N ARG A 154 6.74 6.44 -11.14
CA ARG A 154 5.47 7.12 -11.40
C ARG A 154 4.95 6.79 -12.79
N GLY A 155 3.66 6.45 -12.89
CA GLY A 155 2.96 6.22 -14.16
C GLY A 155 2.90 4.76 -14.63
N GLN A 156 3.59 3.84 -13.96
CA GLN A 156 3.48 2.41 -14.23
C GLN A 156 2.16 1.89 -13.63
N THR A 157 1.32 1.34 -14.48
CA THR A 157 -0.06 1.00 -14.13
C THR A 157 -0.23 -0.39 -13.52
N THR A 158 0.83 -1.22 -13.54
CA THR A 158 0.81 -2.59 -13.00
C THR A 158 2.13 -2.91 -12.28
N PRO A 159 2.12 -3.88 -11.34
CA PRO A 159 3.31 -4.40 -10.68
C PRO A 159 4.44 -4.83 -11.64
N GLU A 160 4.10 -5.53 -12.71
CA GLU A 160 5.07 -6.04 -13.69
C GLU A 160 5.77 -4.89 -14.40
N ARG A 161 5.01 -3.85 -14.79
CA ARG A 161 5.55 -2.68 -15.47
C ARG A 161 6.51 -1.89 -14.57
N VAL A 162 6.19 -1.75 -13.28
CA VAL A 162 7.07 -1.02 -12.36
C VAL A 162 8.34 -1.81 -12.03
N VAL A 163 8.23 -3.12 -11.80
CA VAL A 163 9.40 -3.98 -11.56
C VAL A 163 10.30 -4.03 -12.79
N ASN A 164 9.74 -4.16 -13.99
CA ASN A 164 10.50 -4.10 -15.24
C ASN A 164 11.22 -2.75 -15.42
N ALA A 165 10.54 -1.63 -15.12
CA ALA A 165 11.13 -0.30 -15.20
C ALA A 165 12.30 -0.13 -14.21
N TRP A 166 12.17 -0.61 -12.96
CA TRP A 166 13.27 -0.60 -12.00
C TRP A 166 14.42 -1.50 -12.45
N MET A 167 14.13 -2.70 -12.94
CA MET A 167 15.17 -3.59 -13.45
C MET A 167 15.88 -3.00 -14.66
N ASN A 168 15.25 -2.18 -15.49
CA ASN A 168 15.92 -1.52 -16.62
C ASN A 168 16.73 -0.27 -16.24
N SER A 169 16.72 0.15 -14.98
CA SER A 169 17.57 1.23 -14.44
C SER A 169 18.70 0.65 -13.60
N SER A 170 19.95 0.96 -13.94
CA SER A 170 21.12 0.42 -13.22
C SER A 170 21.11 0.74 -11.73
N GLY A 171 20.73 1.97 -11.35
CA GLY A 171 20.63 2.37 -9.95
C GLY A 171 19.54 1.63 -9.20
N HIS A 172 18.35 1.50 -9.79
CA HIS A 172 17.23 0.80 -9.14
C HIS A 172 17.46 -0.71 -9.06
N ARG A 173 18.03 -1.30 -10.12
CA ARG A 173 18.46 -2.71 -10.16
C ARG A 173 19.50 -2.99 -9.07
N ALA A 174 20.46 -2.09 -8.88
CA ALA A 174 21.48 -2.25 -7.83
C ALA A 174 20.87 -2.34 -6.43
N ASN A 175 19.79 -1.59 -6.14
CA ASN A 175 19.05 -1.72 -4.88
C ASN A 175 18.36 -3.09 -4.76
N ILE A 176 17.63 -3.53 -5.81
CA ILE A 176 16.93 -4.82 -5.82
C ILE A 176 17.89 -5.99 -5.59
N LEU A 177 19.09 -5.92 -6.16
CA LEU A 177 20.12 -6.98 -6.09
C LEU A 177 21.14 -6.77 -4.96
N ASN A 178 20.93 -5.81 -4.07
CA ASN A 178 21.84 -5.60 -2.94
C ASN A 178 21.66 -6.72 -1.91
N SER A 179 22.73 -7.45 -1.63
CA SER A 179 22.75 -8.59 -0.70
C SER A 179 22.73 -8.19 0.77
N SER A 180 22.99 -6.91 1.10
CA SER A 180 22.94 -6.41 2.47
C SER A 180 21.52 -6.26 3.01
N TYR A 181 20.51 -6.16 2.12
CA TYR A 181 19.13 -6.02 2.54
C TYR A 181 18.51 -7.37 2.89
N THR A 182 17.66 -7.36 3.92
CA THR A 182 16.94 -8.54 4.43
C THR A 182 15.43 -8.35 4.41
N LYS A 183 14.95 -7.10 4.32
CA LYS A 183 13.53 -6.76 4.30
C LYS A 183 13.18 -5.77 3.19
N ILE A 184 11.91 -5.80 2.80
CA ILE A 184 11.31 -4.93 1.78
C ILE A 184 9.97 -4.40 2.26
N GLY A 185 9.67 -3.15 1.93
CA GLY A 185 8.33 -2.59 2.00
C GLY A 185 7.98 -1.89 0.69
N VAL A 186 6.74 -2.04 0.24
CA VAL A 186 6.24 -1.44 -1.00
C VAL A 186 5.01 -0.60 -0.69
N GLY A 187 4.96 0.59 -1.30
CA GLY A 187 3.85 1.51 -1.16
C GLY A 187 3.35 2.00 -2.49
N TYR A 188 2.05 1.85 -2.73
CA TYR A 188 1.39 2.22 -3.98
C TYR A 188 0.22 3.18 -3.77
N VAL A 189 0.20 4.25 -4.57
CA VAL A 189 -0.93 5.19 -4.65
C VAL A 189 -1.48 5.18 -6.08
N LYS A 190 -2.72 4.68 -6.23
CA LYS A 190 -3.41 4.49 -7.52
C LYS A 190 -3.57 5.79 -8.31
N SER A 191 -3.92 6.89 -7.64
CA SER A 191 -4.05 8.20 -8.28
C SER A 191 -2.67 8.71 -8.71
N GLY A 192 -2.43 8.76 -10.03
CA GLY A 192 -1.12 9.12 -10.60
C GLY A 192 -0.08 7.99 -10.61
N HIS A 193 -0.44 6.80 -10.11
CA HIS A 193 0.40 5.60 -10.07
C HIS A 193 1.79 5.86 -9.47
N TYR A 194 1.83 6.35 -8.22
CA TYR A 194 3.08 6.54 -7.48
C TYR A 194 3.47 5.25 -6.77
N TRP A 195 4.74 4.87 -6.93
CA TRP A 195 5.32 3.69 -6.34
C TRP A 195 6.56 4.04 -5.55
N THR A 196 6.69 3.43 -4.39
CA THR A 196 7.90 3.47 -3.58
C THR A 196 8.21 2.06 -3.14
N GLN A 197 9.46 1.64 -3.30
CA GLN A 197 10.01 0.41 -2.77
C GLN A 197 11.16 0.79 -1.85
N MET A 198 11.07 0.41 -0.59
CA MET A 198 12.10 0.64 0.41
C MET A 198 12.70 -0.70 0.84
N PHE A 199 14.00 -0.66 1.12
CA PHE A 199 14.78 -1.82 1.53
C PHE A 199 15.51 -1.52 2.83
N ILE A 200 15.63 -2.51 3.71
CA ILE A 200 16.46 -2.42 4.92
C ILE A 200 17.22 -3.72 5.19
N GLY A 201 18.36 -3.61 5.88
CA GLY A 201 19.23 -4.70 6.32
C GLY A 201 19.73 -4.54 7.74
#